data_AF-D0TSD6-F1
#
_entry.id   AF-D0TSD6-F1
#
_cell.length_a   1.000
_cell.length_b   1.000
_cell.length_c   1.000
_cell.angle_alpha   90.00
_cell.angle_beta   90.00
_cell.angle_gamma   90.00
#
_symmetry.space_group_name_H-M   'P 1'
#
loop_
_entity.id
_entity.type
_entity.pdbx_description
1 polymer ?
#
loop_
_entity_poly.entity_id
_entity_poly.type
_entity_poly.pdbx_seq_one_letter_code
_entity_poly.pdbx_strand_id
1 'polypeptide(L)'
;MFLKCRKKEKSIHDVKSMSIFGVSNLLSEDYIITMINSTLISHYVDNFVNNTQTFQINDARQLPIIIPTSTDDEQAKSFVSNAIKIKKGHTTNNALDVIQKEVDSYVEKIYNL
;
A
#
# COMPACT_ATOMS: atom_id res chain seq x y z
N MET A 1 -6.69 -5.12 12.93
CA MET A 1 -5.78 -5.93 12.10
C MET A 1 -5.34 -5.01 10.98
N PHE A 2 -4.05 -4.77 10.78
CA PHE A 2 -3.63 -3.78 9.79
C PHE A 2 -4.01 -4.20 8.37
N LEU A 3 -4.50 -3.23 7.59
CA LEU A 3 -4.80 -3.41 6.19
C LEU A 3 -3.49 -3.71 5.44
N LYS A 4 -3.50 -4.73 4.58
CA LYS A 4 -2.33 -5.10 3.78
C LYS A 4 -2.71 -5.28 2.32
N CYS A 5 -1.93 -4.67 1.45
CA CYS A 5 -2.04 -4.77 0.00
C CYS A 5 -0.82 -5.51 -0.55
N ARG A 6 -1.02 -6.34 -1.57
CA ARG A 6 0.05 -7.10 -2.22
C ARG A 6 0.05 -6.85 -3.72
N LYS A 7 1.25 -6.77 -4.28
CA LYS A 7 1.42 -6.78 -5.74
C LYS A 7 0.92 -8.13 -6.27
N LYS A 8 -0.02 -8.08 -7.21
CA LYS A 8 -0.67 -9.26 -7.78
C LYS A 8 -0.06 -9.54 -9.15
N GLU A 9 0.43 -10.76 -9.35
CA GLU A 9 0.86 -11.24 -10.66
C GLU A 9 -0.36 -11.66 -11.51
N LYS A 10 -0.16 -11.95 -12.80
CA LYS A 10 -1.23 -12.37 -13.70
C LYS A 10 -1.96 -13.59 -13.12
N SER A 11 -3.25 -13.45 -12.87
CA SER A 11 -4.08 -14.54 -12.35
C SER A 11 -5.54 -14.37 -12.78
N ILE A 12 -6.38 -15.35 -12.44
CA ILE A 12 -7.84 -15.21 -12.55
C ILE A 12 -8.33 -14.26 -11.46
N HIS A 13 -9.33 -13.43 -11.80
CA HIS A 13 -9.95 -12.48 -10.88
C HIS A 13 -11.34 -12.98 -10.49
N ASP A 14 -11.55 -13.18 -9.20
CA ASP A 14 -12.86 -13.42 -8.60
C ASP A 14 -13.36 -12.15 -7.89
N VAL A 15 -14.67 -11.99 -7.77
CA VAL A 15 -15.36 -10.86 -7.13
C VAL A 15 -14.95 -10.72 -5.66
N LYS A 16 -14.71 -11.84 -4.94
CA LYS A 16 -14.19 -11.81 -3.57
C LYS A 16 -12.71 -11.44 -3.50
N SER A 17 -11.97 -11.63 -4.59
CA SER A 17 -10.56 -11.27 -4.72
C SER A 17 -10.42 -9.89 -5.37
N MET A 18 -10.79 -8.85 -4.62
CA MET A 18 -10.66 -7.48 -5.11
C MET A 18 -9.26 -7.21 -5.65
N SER A 19 -9.21 -6.61 -6.83
CA SER A 19 -7.98 -6.26 -7.53
C SER A 19 -8.13 -4.80 -7.97
N ILE A 20 -7.11 -3.98 -7.71
CA ILE A 20 -7.03 -2.59 -8.16
C ILE A 20 -6.08 -2.59 -9.36
N PHE A 21 -6.48 -1.90 -10.43
CA PHE A 21 -5.66 -1.75 -11.63
C PHE A 21 -5.50 -0.28 -11.95
N GLY A 22 -4.27 0.14 -12.22
CA GLY A 22 -3.99 1.48 -12.72
C GLY A 22 -4.52 1.62 -14.15
N VAL A 23 -5.52 2.47 -14.36
CA VAL A 23 -6.00 2.85 -15.71
C VAL A 23 -5.23 4.06 -16.29
N SER A 24 -4.28 4.61 -15.54
CA SER A 24 -3.48 5.77 -15.93
C SER A 24 -1.99 5.48 -15.74
N ASN A 25 -1.17 6.03 -16.64
CA ASN A 25 0.30 5.99 -16.53
C ASN A 25 0.86 7.07 -15.60
N LEU A 26 0.00 7.91 -15.02
CA LEU A 26 0.41 9.00 -14.12
C LEU A 26 1.01 8.48 -12.81
N LEU A 27 0.51 7.32 -12.34
CA LEU A 27 0.86 6.77 -11.03
C LEU A 27 1.11 5.29 -11.12
N SER A 28 2.14 4.82 -10.43
CA SER A 28 2.38 3.40 -10.30
C SER A 28 1.40 2.77 -9.32
N GLU A 29 1.00 1.54 -9.61
CA GLU A 29 0.28 0.70 -8.65
C GLU A 29 1.09 0.51 -7.35
N ASP A 30 2.42 0.56 -7.44
CA ASP A 30 3.33 0.44 -6.30
C ASP A 30 3.16 1.60 -5.30
N TYR A 31 2.76 2.79 -5.76
CA TYR A 31 2.40 3.89 -4.86
C TYR A 31 1.17 3.56 -4.03
N ILE A 32 0.09 3.09 -4.67
CA ILE A 32 -1.14 2.70 -3.98
C ILE A 32 -0.86 1.55 -2.99
N ILE A 33 -0.04 0.58 -3.37
CA ILE A 33 0.39 -0.51 -2.49
C ILE A 33 1.12 0.05 -1.27
N THR A 34 2.04 1.00 -1.46
CA THR A 34 2.79 1.64 -0.36
C THR A 34 1.84 2.36 0.60
N MET A 35 0.93 3.18 0.07
CA MET A 35 -0.03 3.94 0.88
C MET A 35 -0.91 3.02 1.73
N ILE A 36 -1.52 2.00 1.12
CA ILE A 36 -2.42 1.07 1.81
C ILE A 36 -1.69 0.27 2.90
N ASN A 37 -0.41 -0.05 2.71
CA ASN A 37 0.37 -0.82 3.68
C ASN A 37 0.89 -0.01 4.88
N SER A 38 0.71 1.31 4.88
CA SER A 38 1.09 2.16 6.01
C SER A 38 0.18 1.95 7.23
N THR A 39 0.74 2.18 8.41
CA THR A 39 -0.04 2.21 9.65
C THR A 39 -1.04 3.35 9.66
N LEU A 40 -0.71 4.52 9.12
CA LEU A 40 -1.61 5.68 9.04
C LEU A 40 -2.92 5.33 8.32
N ILE A 41 -2.85 4.78 7.11
CA ILE A 41 -4.04 4.41 6.34
C ILE A 41 -4.83 3.29 7.03
N SER A 42 -4.13 2.32 7.63
CA SER A 42 -4.81 1.27 8.39
C SER A 42 -5.60 1.84 9.58
N HIS A 43 -5.01 2.78 10.33
CA HIS A 43 -5.70 3.48 11.41
C HIS A 43 -6.87 4.33 10.90
N TYR A 44 -6.69 5.02 9.77
CA TYR A 44 -7.78 5.79 9.17
C TYR A 44 -8.97 4.90 8.82
N VAL A 45 -8.72 3.74 8.19
CA VAL A 45 -9.78 2.78 7.85
C VAL A 45 -10.46 2.25 9.10
N ASP A 46 -9.69 1.83 10.10
CA ASP A 46 -10.21 1.25 11.34
C ASP A 46 -11.05 2.26 12.16
N ASN A 47 -10.74 3.56 12.09
CA ASN A 47 -11.43 4.59 12.89
C ASN A 47 -12.57 5.29 12.14
N PHE A 48 -12.46 5.47 10.81
CA PHE A 48 -13.36 6.36 10.07
C PHE A 48 -14.16 5.68 8.95
N VAL A 49 -13.67 4.56 8.40
CA VAL A 49 -14.31 3.93 7.23
C VAL A 49 -15.07 2.68 7.65
N ASN A 50 -14.41 1.79 8.39
CA ASN A 50 -14.87 0.43 8.53
C ASN A 50 -15.51 0.15 9.90
N ASN A 51 -16.82 -0.08 9.90
CA ASN A 51 -17.56 -0.69 11.02
C ASN A 51 -17.84 -2.19 10.79
N THR A 52 -17.28 -2.81 9.74
CA THR A 52 -17.59 -4.18 9.29
C THR A 52 -16.34 -5.09 9.23
N GLN A 53 -16.53 -6.40 9.13
CA GLN A 53 -15.42 -7.37 9.22
C GLN A 53 -14.47 -7.41 8.01
N THR A 54 -14.86 -6.91 6.83
CA THR A 54 -14.08 -7.09 5.59
C THR A 54 -13.98 -5.80 4.77
N PHE A 55 -12.74 -5.40 4.43
CA PHE A 55 -12.45 -4.27 3.56
C PHE A 55 -12.87 -4.54 2.11
N GLN A 56 -13.76 -3.71 1.57
CA GLN A 56 -14.34 -3.83 0.24
C GLN A 56 -14.02 -2.63 -0.68
N ILE A 57 -14.41 -2.68 -1.95
CA ILE A 57 -14.08 -1.63 -2.93
C ILE A 57 -14.73 -0.29 -2.57
N ASN A 58 -15.88 -0.34 -1.91
CA ASN A 58 -16.57 0.84 -1.40
C ASN A 58 -15.78 1.52 -0.28
N ASP A 59 -15.01 0.77 0.51
CA ASP A 59 -14.12 1.31 1.55
C ASP A 59 -12.86 1.89 0.91
N ALA A 60 -12.29 1.19 -0.08
CA ALA A 60 -11.12 1.66 -0.82
C ALA A 60 -11.34 3.02 -1.49
N ARG A 61 -12.58 3.31 -1.93
CA ARG A 61 -12.97 4.61 -2.51
C ARG A 61 -12.97 5.77 -1.50
N GLN A 62 -13.00 5.47 -0.21
CA GLN A 62 -13.02 6.46 0.88
C GLN A 62 -11.62 6.78 1.42
N LEU A 63 -10.58 6.12 0.90
CA LEU A 63 -9.20 6.38 1.31
C LEU A 63 -8.75 7.77 0.85
N PRO A 64 -8.17 8.59 1.73
CA PRO A 64 -7.76 9.95 1.40
C PRO A 64 -6.41 9.97 0.69
N ILE A 65 -6.28 9.34 -0.48
CA ILE A 65 -4.99 9.22 -1.19
C ILE A 65 -4.59 10.55 -1.83
N ILE A 66 -3.48 11.14 -1.36
CA ILE A 66 -2.87 12.34 -1.96
C ILE A 66 -2.15 11.93 -3.26
N ILE A 67 -2.27 12.77 -4.29
CA ILE A 67 -1.55 12.61 -5.56
C ILE A 67 -0.06 12.95 -5.30
N PRO A 68 0.87 12.00 -5.45
CA PRO A 68 2.29 12.21 -5.17
C PRO A 68 2.98 12.99 -6.29
N THR A 69 4.17 13.50 -5.98
CA THR A 69 5.10 13.97 -7.01
C THR A 69 5.81 12.80 -7.69
N SER A 70 6.49 13.05 -8.81
CA SER A 70 7.25 11.99 -9.50
C SER A 70 8.34 11.37 -8.61
N THR A 71 8.97 12.15 -7.74
CA THR A 71 10.00 11.66 -6.81
C THR A 71 9.41 10.75 -5.73
N ASP A 72 8.21 11.07 -5.25
CA ASP A 72 7.49 10.27 -4.26
C ASP A 72 7.06 8.92 -4.87
N ASP A 73 6.52 8.92 -6.10
CA ASP A 73 6.16 7.69 -6.81
C ASP A 73 7.37 6.77 -7.04
N GLU A 74 8.54 7.33 -7.37
CA GLU A 74 9.79 6.56 -7.48
C GLU A 74 10.23 5.97 -6.14
N GLN A 75 10.13 6.73 -5.05
CA GLN A 75 10.43 6.24 -3.72
C GLN A 75 9.50 5.08 -3.32
N ALA A 76 8.20 5.20 -3.60
CA ALA A 76 7.23 4.14 -3.34
C ALA A 76 7.54 2.84 -4.12
N LYS A 77 7.92 2.94 -5.40
CA LYS A 77 8.39 1.78 -6.18
C LYS A 77 9.60 1.09 -5.54
N SER A 78 10.52 1.88 -4.98
CA SER A 78 11.71 1.35 -4.32
C SER A 78 11.35 0.48 -3.10
N PHE A 79 10.40 0.92 -2.28
CA PHE A 79 9.92 0.16 -1.12
C PHE A 79 9.30 -1.17 -1.52
N VAL A 80 8.40 -1.16 -2.51
CA VAL A 80 7.72 -2.38 -2.98
C VAL A 80 8.73 -3.34 -3.61
N SER A 81 9.65 -2.85 -4.44
CA SER A 81 10.70 -3.66 -5.04
C SER A 81 11.61 -4.32 -4.00
N ASN A 82 12.06 -3.54 -2.99
CA ASN A 82 12.89 -4.04 -1.91
C ASN A 82 12.16 -5.08 -1.06
N ALA A 83 10.90 -4.83 -0.71
CA ALA A 83 10.07 -5.77 0.04
C ALA A 83 9.85 -7.08 -0.73
N ILE A 84 9.64 -7.02 -2.05
CA ILE A 84 9.53 -8.21 -2.91
C ILE A 84 10.84 -8.99 -2.93
N LYS A 85 12.00 -8.32 -3.09
CA LYS A 85 13.32 -8.99 -3.08
C LYS A 85 13.56 -9.73 -1.76
N ILE A 86 13.26 -9.09 -0.63
CA ILE A 86 13.40 -9.73 0.69
C ILE A 86 12.48 -10.94 0.80
N LYS A 87 11.20 -10.81 0.44
CA LYS A 87 10.24 -11.92 0.49
C LYS A 87 10.58 -13.09 -0.44
N LYS A 88 11.30 -12.85 -1.55
CA LYS A 88 11.79 -13.90 -2.46
C LYS A 88 13.04 -14.62 -1.94
N GLY A 89 13.50 -14.34 -0.72
CA GLY A 89 14.59 -15.08 -0.06
C GLY A 89 15.97 -14.43 -0.21
N HIS A 90 16.05 -13.15 -0.59
CA HIS A 90 17.34 -12.49 -0.76
C HIS A 90 17.93 -11.88 0.53
N THR A 91 17.22 -11.82 1.68
CA THR A 91 17.76 -11.28 2.96
C THR A 91 16.97 -11.74 4.20
N THR A 92 17.55 -11.61 5.40
CA THR A 92 17.10 -12.07 6.73
C THR A 92 15.82 -11.41 7.27
N ASN A 93 15.21 -12.08 8.26
CA ASN A 93 13.87 -11.87 8.83
C ASN A 93 13.54 -10.46 9.37
N ASN A 94 14.52 -9.60 9.68
CA ASN A 94 14.27 -8.27 10.27
C ASN A 94 14.25 -7.12 9.24
N ALA A 95 14.55 -7.40 7.96
CA ALA A 95 14.60 -6.35 6.92
C ALA A 95 13.22 -5.78 6.57
N LEU A 96 12.14 -6.55 6.76
CA LEU A 96 10.78 -6.08 6.49
C LEU A 96 10.27 -5.06 7.51
N ASP A 97 10.68 -5.20 8.78
CA ASP A 97 10.29 -4.25 9.83
C ASP A 97 10.93 -2.88 9.61
N VAL A 98 12.16 -2.86 9.08
CA VAL A 98 12.85 -1.62 8.70
C VAL A 98 12.09 -0.94 7.56
N ILE A 99 11.76 -1.68 6.50
CA ILE A 99 10.96 -1.13 5.39
C ILE A 99 9.59 -0.64 5.87
N GLN A 100 8.95 -1.35 6.79
CA GLN A 100 7.66 -0.89 7.32
C GLN A 100 7.78 0.47 8.02
N LYS A 101 8.83 0.70 8.82
CA LYS A 101 9.08 2.00 9.46
C LYS A 101 9.39 3.10 8.44
N GLU A 102 10.13 2.77 7.39
CA GLU A 102 10.41 3.72 6.29
C GLU A 102 9.16 4.11 5.53
N VAL A 103 8.29 3.13 5.22
CA VAL A 103 6.98 3.36 4.60
C VAL A 103 6.11 4.24 5.48
N ASP A 104 6.04 3.97 6.78
CA ASP A 104 5.22 4.74 7.71
C ASP A 104 5.72 6.20 7.77
N SER A 105 7.03 6.43 7.93
CA SER A 105 7.60 7.78 7.92
C SER A 105 7.42 8.50 6.59
N TYR A 106 7.49 7.78 5.47
CA TYR A 106 7.23 8.33 4.14
C TYR A 106 5.78 8.79 4.00
N VAL A 107 4.82 7.97 4.45
CA VAL A 107 3.39 8.33 4.36
C VAL A 107 3.05 9.48 5.31
N GLU A 108 3.57 9.50 6.53
CA GLU A 108 3.40 10.63 7.47
C GLU A 108 3.86 11.95 6.83
N LYS A 109 5.02 11.96 6.16
CA LYS A 109 5.52 13.13 5.42
C LYS A 109 4.57 13.59 4.31
N ILE A 110 3.97 12.68 3.56
CA ILE A 110 2.99 13.02 2.50
C ILE A 110 1.79 13.76 3.09
N TYR A 111 1.34 13.39 4.30
CA TYR A 111 0.25 14.06 4.99
C TYR A 111 0.69 15.25 5.86
N ASN A 112 1.98 15.57 5.90
CA ASN A 112 2.58 16.60 6.76
C ASN A 112 2.29 16.36 8.26
N LEU A 113 2.42 15.11 8.71
CA LEU A 113 2.29 14.68 10.10
C LEU A 113 3.66 14.47 10.78
#